data_AF-A0A7S2D927-F1
#
_entry.id   AF-A0A7S2D927-F1
#
_cell.length_a   1.000
_cell.length_b   1.000
_cell.length_c   1.000
_cell.angle_alpha   90.00
_cell.angle_beta   90.00
_cell.angle_gamma   90.00
#
_symmetry.space_group_name_H-M   'P 1'
#
loop_
_entity.id
_entity.type
_entity.pdbx_description
1 polymer ?
#
loop_
_entity_poly.entity_id
_entity_poly.type
_entity_poly.pdbx_seq_one_letter_code
_entity_poly.pdbx_strand_id
1 'polypeptide(L)'
;FALTLPWWKDGCPPPKSFVELRDDMNTEDIRMMQAKGLSGKYMQTVGFKSFVTFMEKKIEQLFVDSIQPVLDSLRDLKTTNSNKEQALTTECEETDPVRILNTTRGCGSSFAGAFTHVMEGIPHL
;
A
#
# COMPACT_ATOMS: atom_id res chain seq x y z
N PHE A 1 11.30 28.43 2.63
CA PHE A 1 12.64 28.33 3.23
C PHE A 1 13.47 29.49 2.73
N ALA A 2 14.22 30.12 3.62
CA ALA A 2 15.19 31.15 3.27
C ALA A 2 16.58 30.57 3.53
N LEU A 3 17.36 30.37 2.47
CA LEU A 3 18.71 29.84 2.57
C LEU A 3 19.57 30.41 1.45
N THR A 4 20.85 30.59 1.74
CA THR A 4 21.87 30.99 0.79
C THR A 4 22.63 29.76 0.33
N LEU A 5 22.67 29.54 -0.98
CA LEU A 5 23.47 28.47 -1.56
C LEU A 5 24.94 28.91 -1.63
N PRO A 6 25.89 27.98 -1.45
CA PRO A 6 27.29 28.25 -1.73
C PRO A 6 27.48 28.82 -3.14
N TRP A 7 28.18 29.94 -3.24
CA TRP A 7 28.53 30.56 -4.51
C TRP A 7 29.98 31.05 -4.46
N TRP A 8 30.60 31.10 -5.63
CA TRP A 8 31.95 31.65 -5.82
C TRP A 8 32.03 32.25 -7.22
N LYS A 9 33.13 32.96 -7.50
CA LYS A 9 33.31 33.66 -8.78
C LYS A 9 33.53 32.67 -9.93
N ASP A 10 32.88 32.92 -11.06
CA ASP A 10 33.06 32.14 -12.28
C ASP A 10 34.52 32.14 -12.75
N GLY A 11 34.99 30.97 -13.18
CA GLY A 11 36.38 30.75 -13.59
C GLY A 11 37.37 30.59 -12.43
N CYS A 12 36.93 30.68 -11.18
CA CYS A 12 37.77 30.38 -10.01
C CYS A 12 37.44 28.99 -9.43
N PRO A 13 38.44 28.26 -8.92
CA PRO A 13 38.18 27.05 -8.14
C PRO A 13 37.44 27.43 -6.84
N PRO A 14 36.64 26.50 -6.28
CA PRO A 14 35.94 26.75 -5.03
C PRO A 14 36.96 27.02 -3.92
N PRO A 15 36.77 28.08 -3.10
CA PRO A 15 37.76 28.49 -2.10
C PRO A 15 37.89 27.53 -0.92
N LYS A 16 36.87 26.70 -0.70
CA LYS A 16 36.81 25.64 0.32
C LYS A 16 36.01 24.46 -0.22
N SER A 17 35.93 23.37 0.54
CA SER A 17 35.02 22.28 0.18
C SER A 17 33.57 22.78 0.15
N PHE A 18 32.75 22.18 -0.70
CA PHE A 18 31.33 22.55 -0.80
C PHE A 18 30.59 22.40 0.53
N VAL A 19 30.96 21.38 1.32
CA VAL A 19 30.38 21.10 2.64
C VAL A 19 30.67 22.25 3.60
N GLU A 20 31.91 22.71 3.66
CA GLU A 20 32.31 23.83 4.52
C GLU A 20 31.62 25.12 4.09
N LEU A 21 31.58 25.43 2.79
CA LEU A 21 30.91 26.63 2.29
C LEU A 21 29.42 26.64 2.62
N ARG A 22 28.77 25.49 2.52
CA ARG A 22 27.36 25.33 2.87
C ARG A 22 27.12 25.54 4.35
N ASP A 23 27.99 25.02 5.21
CA ASP A 23 27.86 25.16 6.66
C ASP A 23 28.15 26.61 7.10
N ASP A 24 29.11 27.28 6.44
CA ASP A 24 29.38 28.71 6.60
C ASP A 24 28.14 29.55 6.22
N MET A 25 27.57 29.31 5.03
CA MET A 25 26.37 30.03 4.58
C MET A 25 25.16 29.77 5.47
N ASN A 26 24.96 28.53 5.92
CA ASN A 26 23.89 28.19 6.86
C ASN A 26 24.03 28.96 8.19
N THR A 27 25.26 29.08 8.70
CA THR A 27 25.53 29.80 9.95
C THR A 27 25.27 31.30 9.78
N GLU A 28 25.71 31.86 8.66
CA GLU A 28 25.52 33.28 8.36
C GLU A 28 24.04 33.63 8.13
N ASP A 29 23.26 32.78 7.46
CA ASP A 29 21.82 32.97 7.27
C ASP A 29 21.09 33.06 8.63
N ILE A 30 21.40 32.14 9.56
CA ILE A 30 20.81 32.12 10.89
C ILE A 30 21.21 33.40 11.65
N ARG A 31 22.50 33.76 11.62
CA ARG A 31 23.03 34.95 12.30
C ARG A 31 22.38 36.23 11.79
N MET A 32 22.28 36.40 10.47
CA MET A 32 21.67 37.59 9.85
C MET A 32 20.19 37.70 10.17
N MET A 33 19.44 36.60 10.13
CA MET A 33 18.02 36.61 10.44
C MET A 33 17.74 36.83 11.93
N GLN A 34 18.58 36.31 12.82
CA GLN A 34 18.54 36.63 14.26
C GLN A 34 18.82 38.12 14.51
N ALA A 35 19.86 38.66 13.89
CA ALA A 35 20.22 40.07 14.02
C ALA A 35 19.11 41.01 13.51
N LYS A 36 18.32 40.58 12.53
CA LYS A 36 17.15 41.30 12.02
C LYS A 36 15.88 41.13 12.86
N GLY A 37 15.95 40.42 13.99
CA GLY A 37 14.83 40.26 14.91
C GLY A 37 13.74 39.32 14.41
N LEU A 38 14.08 38.35 13.53
CA LEU A 38 13.11 37.39 13.03
C LEU A 38 12.51 36.58 14.20
N SER A 39 11.17 36.51 14.26
CA SER A 39 10.47 35.73 15.29
C SER A 39 10.89 34.25 15.25
N GLY A 40 11.00 33.64 16.43
CA GLY A 40 11.44 32.25 16.60
C GLY A 40 10.63 31.23 15.79
N LYS A 41 9.35 31.51 15.50
CA LYS A 41 8.51 30.69 14.62
C LYS A 41 9.07 30.58 13.20
N TYR A 42 9.60 31.66 12.66
CA TYR A 42 10.15 31.70 11.30
C TYR A 42 11.61 31.26 11.24
N MET A 43 12.32 31.26 12.38
CA MET A 43 13.70 30.80 12.47
C MET A 43 13.86 29.34 12.03
N GLN A 44 12.84 28.50 12.26
CA GLN A 44 12.78 27.11 11.82
C GLN A 44 12.72 26.94 10.29
N THR A 45 12.59 28.04 9.54
CA THR A 45 12.55 28.02 8.06
C THR A 45 13.80 28.61 7.42
N VAL A 46 14.79 29.00 8.24
CA VAL A 46 16.04 29.62 7.83
C VAL A 46 17.18 28.61 7.84
N GLY A 47 18.04 28.69 6.82
CA GLY A 47 19.26 27.90 6.71
C GLY A 47 19.04 26.54 6.06
N PHE A 48 20.15 25.99 5.55
CA PHE A 48 20.19 24.71 4.86
C PHE A 48 19.78 23.53 5.76
N LYS A 49 20.19 23.51 7.03
CA LYS A 49 19.87 22.39 7.95
C LYS A 49 18.36 22.24 8.15
N SER A 50 17.67 23.36 8.39
CA SER A 50 16.22 23.41 8.52
C SER A 50 15.51 22.91 7.27
N PHE A 51 16.03 23.28 6.09
CA PHE A 51 15.53 22.79 4.81
C PHE A 51 15.72 21.28 4.63
N VAL A 52 16.90 20.74 4.97
CA VAL A 52 17.17 19.29 4.89
C VAL A 52 16.22 18.51 5.78
N THR A 53 16.08 18.89 7.06
CA THR A 53 15.17 18.21 7.98
C THR A 53 13.72 18.24 7.50
N PHE A 54 13.30 19.34 6.88
CA PHE A 54 11.98 19.41 6.26
C PHE A 54 11.85 18.45 5.06
N MET A 55 12.85 18.43 4.18
CA MET A 55 12.85 17.56 3.01
C MET A 55 12.86 16.09 3.40
N GLU A 56 13.64 15.68 4.40
CA GLU A 56 13.65 14.31 4.93
C GLU A 56 12.24 13.87 5.36
N LYS A 57 11.56 14.68 6.18
CA LYS A 57 10.18 14.40 6.62
C LYS A 57 9.21 14.39 5.45
N LYS A 58 9.37 15.30 4.48
CA LYS A 58 8.48 15.36 3.33
C LYS A 58 8.66 14.16 2.40
N ILE A 59 9.90 13.69 2.23
CA ILE A 59 10.22 12.48 1.47
C ILE A 59 9.63 11.26 2.16
N GLU A 60 9.80 11.14 3.48
CA GLU A 60 9.20 10.04 4.26
C GLU A 60 7.68 10.03 4.12
N GLN A 61 7.03 11.20 4.25
CA GLN A 61 5.58 11.30 4.06
C GLN A 61 5.17 10.90 2.64
N LEU A 62 5.86 11.41 1.60
CA LEU A 62 5.57 11.05 0.21
C LEU A 62 5.77 9.56 -0.05
N PHE A 63 6.76 8.95 0.58
CA PHE A 63 7.00 7.52 0.49
C PHE A 63 5.85 6.73 1.09
N VAL A 64 5.41 7.08 2.30
CA VAL A 64 4.26 6.44 2.96
C VAL A 64 2.98 6.61 2.13
N ASP A 65 2.71 7.84 1.67
CA ASP A 65 1.54 8.17 0.85
C ASP A 65 1.53 7.39 -0.48
N SER A 66 2.71 7.12 -1.05
CA SER A 66 2.83 6.40 -2.32
C SER A 66 2.78 4.87 -2.16
N ILE A 67 3.25 4.34 -1.03
CA ILE A 67 3.23 2.90 -0.75
C ILE A 67 1.82 2.43 -0.38
N GLN A 68 1.06 3.25 0.33
CA GLN A 68 -0.24 2.87 0.86
C GLN A 68 -1.20 2.34 -0.25
N PRO A 69 -1.38 3.02 -1.40
CA PRO A 69 -2.21 2.53 -2.50
C PRO A 69 -1.74 1.20 -3.10
N VAL A 70 -0.42 0.96 -3.11
CA VAL A 70 0.16 -0.29 -3.64
C VAL A 70 -0.16 -1.45 -2.71
N LEU A 71 -0.03 -1.24 -1.40
CA LEU A 71 -0.39 -2.24 -0.39
C LEU A 71 -1.89 -2.53 -0.37
N ASP A 72 -2.72 -1.50 -0.50
CA ASP A 72 -4.18 -1.66 -0.60
C ASP A 72 -4.55 -2.46 -1.86
N SER A 73 -3.94 -2.13 -3.01
CA SER A 73 -4.14 -2.87 -4.26
C SER A 73 -3.71 -4.34 -4.15
N LEU A 74 -2.59 -4.61 -3.47
CA LEU A 74 -2.11 -5.98 -3.21
C LEU A 74 -3.09 -6.77 -2.33
N ARG A 75 -3.65 -6.14 -1.29
CA ARG A 75 -4.66 -6.76 -0.42
C ARG A 75 -5.93 -7.08 -1.20
N ASP A 76 -6.38 -6.16 -2.04
CA ASP A 76 -7.59 -6.34 -2.84
C ASP A 76 -7.40 -7.43 -3.89
N LEU A 77 -6.21 -7.48 -4.53
CA LEU A 77 -5.85 -8.55 -5.45
C LEU A 77 -5.81 -9.92 -4.75
N LYS A 78 -5.22 -10.00 -3.55
CA LYS A 78 -5.19 -11.23 -2.75
C LYS A 78 -6.60 -11.72 -2.43
N THR A 79 -7.48 -10.82 -1.99
CA THR A 79 -8.88 -11.12 -1.67
C THR A 79 -9.63 -11.61 -2.90
N THR A 80 -9.48 -10.89 -4.02
CA THR A 80 -10.11 -11.24 -5.29
C THR A 80 -9.64 -12.61 -5.78
N ASN A 81 -8.35 -12.90 -5.67
CA ASN A 81 -7.80 -14.17 -6.12
C ASN A 81 -8.24 -15.34 -5.23
N SER A 82 -8.30 -15.14 -3.91
CA SER A 82 -8.81 -16.12 -2.97
C SER A 82 -10.29 -16.43 -3.22
N ASN A 83 -11.11 -15.42 -3.50
CA ASN A 83 -12.52 -15.62 -3.85
C ASN A 83 -12.68 -16.40 -5.16
N LYS A 84 -11.84 -16.10 -6.16
CA LYS A 84 -11.84 -16.82 -7.44
C LYS A 84 -11.41 -18.28 -7.27
N GLU A 85 -10.39 -18.52 -6.46
CA GLU A 85 -9.94 -19.87 -6.12
C GLU A 85 -11.06 -20.65 -5.46
N GLN A 86 -11.71 -20.08 -4.43
CA GLN A 86 -12.83 -20.73 -3.75
C GLN A 86 -13.99 -21.01 -4.72
N ALA A 87 -14.34 -20.07 -5.60
CA ALA A 87 -15.39 -20.28 -6.60
C ALA A 87 -15.05 -21.42 -7.56
N LEU A 88 -13.81 -21.49 -8.04
CA LEU A 88 -13.34 -22.57 -8.92
C LEU A 88 -13.29 -23.91 -8.20
N THR A 89 -12.90 -23.94 -6.92
CA THR A 89 -12.95 -25.16 -6.11
C THR A 89 -14.37 -25.67 -5.98
N THR A 90 -15.33 -24.79 -5.66
CA THR A 90 -16.75 -25.15 -5.60
C THR A 90 -17.26 -25.66 -6.95
N GLU A 91 -16.96 -24.96 -8.05
CA GLU A 91 -17.36 -25.38 -9.40
C GLU A 91 -16.78 -26.75 -9.76
N CYS A 92 -15.52 -27.00 -9.44
CA CYS A 92 -14.86 -28.28 -9.64
C CYS A 92 -15.54 -29.40 -8.83
N GLU A 93 -15.88 -29.12 -7.57
CA GLU A 93 -16.54 -30.05 -6.67
C GLU A 93 -17.99 -30.37 -7.08
N GLU A 94 -18.73 -29.39 -7.62
CA GLU A 94 -20.12 -29.55 -8.06
C GLU A 94 -20.22 -30.18 -9.45
N THR A 95 -19.20 -30.00 -10.29
CA THR A 95 -19.15 -30.53 -11.66
C THR A 95 -18.47 -31.91 -11.73
N ASP A 96 -18.06 -32.49 -10.59
CA ASP A 96 -17.46 -33.83 -10.57
C ASP A 96 -18.46 -34.88 -11.11
N PRO A 97 -18.19 -35.49 -12.28
CA PRO A 97 -19.10 -36.45 -12.90
C PRO A 97 -19.36 -37.66 -12.02
N VAL A 98 -18.42 -38.06 -11.15
CA VAL A 98 -18.61 -39.16 -10.21
C VAL A 98 -19.64 -38.79 -9.14
N ARG A 99 -19.58 -37.56 -8.60
CA ARG A 99 -20.58 -37.07 -7.65
C ARG A 99 -21.95 -36.92 -8.29
N ILE A 100 -22.03 -36.37 -9.51
CA ILE A 100 -23.29 -36.22 -10.25
C ILE A 100 -23.92 -37.59 -10.51
N LEU A 101 -23.15 -38.57 -11.01
CA LEU A 101 -23.64 -39.92 -11.26
C LEU A 101 -24.12 -40.62 -9.99
N ASN A 102 -23.35 -40.54 -8.91
CA ASN A 102 -23.72 -41.16 -7.63
C ASN A 102 -24.98 -40.52 -7.03
N THR A 103 -25.09 -39.19 -7.07
CA THR A 103 -26.27 -38.46 -6.60
C THR A 103 -27.50 -38.83 -7.44
N THR A 104 -27.37 -38.84 -8.76
CA THR A 104 -28.45 -39.22 -9.68
C THR A 104 -28.92 -40.66 -9.43
N ARG A 105 -27.97 -41.59 -9.25
CA ARG A 105 -28.26 -42.99 -8.96
C ARG A 105 -28.92 -43.17 -7.59
N GLY A 106 -28.45 -42.46 -6.56
CA GLY A 106 -29.04 -42.48 -5.22
C GLY A 106 -30.47 -41.95 -5.19
N CYS A 107 -30.72 -40.83 -5.86
CA CYS A 107 -32.06 -40.27 -6.04
C CYS A 107 -32.98 -41.24 -6.81
N GLY A 108 -32.50 -41.82 -7.91
CA GLY A 108 -33.25 -42.80 -8.69
C GLY A 108 -33.62 -44.04 -7.88
N SER A 109 -32.68 -44.57 -7.08
CA SER A 109 -32.94 -45.71 -6.19
C SER A 109 -33.96 -45.37 -5.10
N SER A 110 -33.87 -44.19 -4.51
CA SER A 110 -34.80 -43.74 -3.46
C SER A 110 -36.21 -43.51 -4.03
N PHE A 111 -36.29 -42.89 -5.20
CA PHE A 111 -37.55 -42.67 -5.90
C PHE A 111 -38.21 -44.01 -6.30
N ALA A 112 -37.44 -44.95 -6.86
CA ALA A 112 -37.95 -46.27 -7.21
C ALA A 112 -38.45 -47.03 -5.97
N GLY A 113 -37.70 -47.02 -4.86
CA GLY A 113 -38.13 -47.65 -3.61
C GLY A 113 -39.43 -47.06 -3.07
N ALA A 114 -39.59 -45.74 -3.10
CA ALA A 114 -40.84 -45.08 -2.71
C ALA A 114 -42.00 -45.42 -3.67
N PHE A 115 -41.74 -45.47 -4.98
CA PHE A 115 -42.75 -45.84 -5.98
C PHE A 115 -43.21 -47.29 -5.83
N THR A 116 -42.30 -48.21 -5.53
CA THR A 116 -42.64 -49.60 -5.24
C THR A 116 -43.59 -49.71 -4.06
N HIS A 117 -43.36 -48.97 -2.97
CA HIS A 117 -44.28 -48.92 -1.82
C HIS A 117 -45.68 -48.40 -2.19
N VAL A 118 -45.76 -47.37 -3.04
CA VAL A 118 -47.03 -46.80 -3.52
C VAL A 118 -47.75 -47.75 -4.47
N MET A 119 -47.02 -48.42 -5.38
CA MET A 119 -47.57 -49.29 -6.42
C MET A 119 -47.95 -50.69 -5.92
N GLU A 120 -47.22 -51.22 -4.94
CA GLU A 120 -47.56 -52.48 -4.27
C GLU A 120 -48.70 -52.32 -3.25
N GLY A 121 -49.14 -51.08 -3.03
CA GLY A 121 -50.35 -50.77 -2.30
C GLY A 121 -50.29 -51.18 -0.84
N ILE A 122 -49.13 -51.11 -0.18
CA ILE A 122 -49.00 -51.30 1.27
C ILE A 122 -49.42 -49.98 1.92
N PRO A 123 -50.64 -49.89 2.48
CA PRO A 123 -50.98 -48.75 3.29
C PRO A 123 -50.42 -49.00 4.69
N HIS A 124 -49.81 -47.98 5.28
CA HIS A 124 -49.43 -47.86 6.69
C HIS A 124 -47.96 -48.13 7.05
N LEU A 125 -47.37 -47.04 7.60
CA LEU A 125 -46.42 -46.94 8.73
C LEU A 125 -45.05 -47.61 8.60
#